data_AF-A0A1D7XZG7-F1
#
_entry.id   AF-A0A1D7XZG7-F1
#
_cell.length_a   1.000
_cell.length_b   1.000
_cell.length_c   1.000
_cell.angle_alpha   90.00
_cell.angle_beta   90.00
_cell.angle_gamma   90.00
#
_symmetry.space_group_name_H-M   'P 1'
#
loop_
_entity.id
_entity.type
_entity.pdbx_description
1 polymer ?
#
loop_
_entity_poly.entity_id
_entity_poly.type
_entity_poly.pdbx_seq_one_letter_code
_entity_poly.pdbx_strand_id
1 'polypeptide(L)'
;MKDKAKAIIEHFLNTWKSNNFTGMYELTQQTWKSKHSKKQFKKLLTIKGSNPSRLKSFKVTEIKEFMPTVYDADIVLMIGGNRKKVTARLVCETEPYKPSVDGEFGVNPISLIKNLY
;
A
#
# COMPACT_ATOMS: atom_id res chain seq x y z
N MET A 1 -6.93 5.02 15.67
CA MET A 1 -6.88 5.05 14.18
C MET A 1 -5.50 4.68 13.66
N LYS A 2 -4.42 5.25 14.19
CA LYS A 2 -3.03 4.86 13.89
C LYS A 2 -2.76 3.34 13.89
N ASP A 3 -3.23 2.61 14.90
CA ASP A 3 -3.05 1.14 14.95
C ASP A 3 -3.80 0.40 13.84
N LYS A 4 -4.99 0.88 13.45
CA LYS A 4 -5.74 0.33 12.31
C LYS A 4 -4.97 0.56 11.00
N ALA A 5 -4.44 1.77 10.79
CA ALA A 5 -3.61 2.07 9.63
C ALA A 5 -2.35 1.17 9.60
N LYS A 6 -1.69 0.99 10.75
CA LYS A 6 -0.55 0.07 10.90
C LYS A 6 -0.91 -1.36 10.51
N ALA A 7 -2.02 -1.89 11.05
CA ALA A 7 -2.48 -3.23 10.75
C ALA A 7 -2.75 -3.43 9.25
N ILE A 8 -3.39 -2.46 8.59
CA ILE A 8 -3.67 -2.54 7.14
C ILE A 8 -2.39 -2.50 6.30
N ILE A 9 -1.42 -1.63 6.60
CA ILE A 9 -0.17 -1.61 5.83
C ILE A 9 0.66 -2.89 6.06
N GLU A 10 0.71 -3.41 7.29
CA GLU A 10 1.40 -4.67 7.58
C GLU A 10 0.71 -5.85 6.87
N HIS A 11 -0.62 -5.88 6.84
CA HIS A 11 -1.38 -6.87 6.07
C HIS A 11 -1.10 -6.76 4.57
N PHE A 12 -1.07 -5.55 4.02
CA PHE A 12 -0.72 -5.32 2.62
C PHE A 12 0.70 -5.83 2.29
N LEU A 13 1.68 -5.50 3.12
CA LEU A 13 3.08 -5.89 2.93
C LEU A 13 3.31 -7.41 3.09
N ASN A 14 2.64 -8.05 4.06
CA ASN A 14 2.65 -9.51 4.18
C ASN A 14 2.01 -10.18 2.96
N THR A 15 0.92 -9.62 2.45
CA THR A 15 0.26 -10.11 1.23
C THR A 15 1.16 -9.97 0.00
N TRP A 16 1.94 -8.88 -0.08
CA TRP A 16 2.97 -8.70 -1.10
C TRP A 16 4.11 -9.72 -0.97
N LYS A 17 4.62 -9.94 0.24
CA LYS A 17 5.66 -10.95 0.51
C LYS A 17 5.23 -12.35 0.06
N SER A 18 3.94 -12.68 0.19
CA SER A 18 3.34 -13.93 -0.29
C SER A 18 2.98 -13.94 -1.79
N ASN A 19 3.34 -12.89 -2.54
CA ASN A 19 3.03 -12.70 -3.96
C ASN A 19 1.51 -12.76 -4.30
N ASN A 20 0.63 -12.44 -3.34
CA ASN A 20 -0.81 -12.45 -3.54
C ASN A 20 -1.32 -11.08 -4.05
N PHE A 21 -1.14 -10.80 -5.34
CA PHE A 21 -1.53 -9.51 -5.93
C PHE A 21 -3.03 -9.22 -5.85
N THR A 22 -3.87 -10.25 -5.88
CA THR A 22 -5.31 -10.09 -5.73
C THR A 22 -5.64 -9.58 -4.33
N GLY A 23 -5.07 -10.19 -3.29
CA GLY A 23 -5.25 -9.73 -1.91
C GLY A 23 -4.70 -8.33 -1.68
N MET A 24 -3.55 -8.00 -2.26
CA MET A 24 -3.01 -6.64 -2.19
C MET A 24 -3.95 -5.61 -2.81
N TYR A 25 -4.55 -5.94 -3.97
CA TYR A 25 -5.52 -5.07 -4.62
C TYR A 25 -6.74 -4.80 -3.73
N GLU A 26 -7.27 -5.83 -3.05
CA GLU A 26 -8.43 -5.65 -2.15
C GLU A 26 -8.13 -4.69 -0.99
N LEU A 27 -6.87 -4.66 -0.55
CA LEU A 27 -6.35 -3.77 0.50
C LEU A 27 -6.00 -2.36 0.01
N THR A 28 -6.19 -2.05 -1.28
CA THR A 28 -6.06 -0.67 -1.77
C THR A 28 -7.27 0.18 -1.42
N GLN A 29 -7.07 1.50 -1.33
CA GLN A 29 -8.16 2.44 -1.00
C GLN A 29 -9.32 2.34 -1.99
N GLN A 30 -10.56 2.58 -1.51
CA GLN A 30 -11.78 2.42 -2.30
C GLN A 30 -11.76 3.26 -3.58
N THR A 31 -11.28 4.50 -3.47
CA THR A 31 -11.06 5.39 -4.61
C THR A 31 -10.24 4.73 -5.71
N TRP A 32 -9.15 4.04 -5.36
CA TRP A 32 -8.30 3.39 -6.33
C TRP A 32 -9.02 2.23 -7.02
N LYS A 33 -9.69 1.38 -6.23
CA LYS A 33 -10.49 0.24 -6.72
C LYS A 33 -11.63 0.66 -7.66
N SER A 34 -12.21 1.85 -7.45
CA SER A 34 -13.30 2.36 -8.30
C SER A 34 -12.87 2.72 -9.73
N LYS A 35 -11.57 2.98 -9.95
CA LYS A 35 -11.03 3.43 -11.25
C LYS A 35 -10.07 2.43 -11.90
N HIS A 36 -9.59 1.44 -11.15
CA HIS A 36 -8.55 0.54 -11.61
C HIS A 36 -8.91 -0.91 -11.34
N SER A 37 -8.60 -1.77 -12.29
CA SER A 37 -8.74 -3.22 -12.19
C SER A 37 -7.54 -3.87 -11.49
N LYS A 38 -7.74 -5.11 -11.02
CA LYS A 38 -6.67 -6.02 -10.55
C LYS A 38 -5.52 -6.15 -11.56
N LYS A 39 -5.84 -6.18 -12.86
CA LYS A 39 -4.85 -6.27 -13.95
C LYS A 39 -3.99 -5.00 -14.02
N GLN A 40 -4.60 -3.82 -13.92
CA GLN A 40 -3.87 -2.54 -13.88
C GLN A 40 -2.99 -2.43 -12.64
N PHE A 41 -3.49 -2.87 -11.48
CA PHE A 41 -2.70 -2.92 -10.25
C PHE A 41 -1.47 -3.84 -10.37
N LYS A 42 -1.65 -5.06 -10.89
CA LYS A 42 -0.52 -5.98 -11.15
C LYS A 42 0.49 -5.35 -12.11
N LYS A 43 0.03 -4.68 -13.18
CA LYS A 43 0.90 -3.95 -14.12
C LYS A 43 1.67 -2.83 -13.43
N LEU A 44 1.05 -2.10 -12.51
CA LEU A 44 1.68 -1.00 -11.75
C LEU A 44 2.87 -1.49 -10.90
N LEU A 45 2.77 -2.69 -10.34
CA LEU A 45 3.84 -3.33 -9.55
C LEU A 45 4.90 -4.06 -10.40
N THR A 46 4.69 -4.16 -11.70
CA THR A 46 5.56 -4.88 -12.63
C THR A 46 6.34 -3.85 -13.45
N ILE A 47 7.61 -3.63 -13.12
CA ILE A 47 8.45 -2.67 -13.85
C ILE A 47 9.32 -3.37 -14.90
N LYS A 48 9.30 -2.81 -16.11
CA LYS A 48 10.21 -3.15 -17.23
C LYS A 48 10.30 -4.66 -17.54
N GLY A 49 9.17 -5.36 -17.55
CA GLY A 49 9.12 -6.78 -17.92
C GLY A 49 9.73 -7.75 -16.89
N SER A 50 10.15 -7.27 -15.72
CA SER A 50 10.60 -8.12 -14.62
C SER A 50 9.41 -8.59 -13.78
N ASN A 51 9.50 -9.82 -13.24
CA ASN A 51 8.51 -10.34 -12.29
C ASN A 51 8.25 -9.29 -11.18
N PRO A 52 6.99 -9.15 -10.72
CA PRO A 52 6.66 -8.19 -9.68
C PRO A 52 7.65 -8.33 -8.52
N SER A 53 8.26 -7.21 -8.17
CA SER A 53 9.40 -7.13 -7.28
C SER A 53 9.18 -7.96 -6.02
N ARG A 54 9.88 -9.11 -5.91
CA ARG A 54 9.73 -10.02 -4.76
C ARG A 54 10.20 -9.31 -3.49
N LEU A 55 9.25 -8.97 -2.64
CA LEU A 55 9.50 -8.42 -1.32
C LEU A 55 10.04 -9.54 -0.41
N LYS A 56 11.30 -9.44 0.03
CA LYS A 56 11.93 -10.41 0.93
C LYS A 56 11.55 -10.16 2.39
N SER A 57 11.66 -8.90 2.80
CA SER A 57 11.31 -8.46 4.15
C SER A 57 10.93 -6.98 4.14
N PHE A 58 10.28 -6.54 5.20
CA PHE A 58 9.91 -5.15 5.41
C PHE A 58 10.03 -4.79 6.89
N LYS A 59 10.10 -3.49 7.16
CA LYS A 59 9.94 -2.90 8.49
C LYS A 59 9.18 -1.60 8.35
N VAL A 60 8.00 -1.52 8.96
CA VAL A 60 7.30 -0.24 9.17
C VAL A 60 8.04 0.49 10.28
N THR A 61 8.66 1.62 9.97
CA THR A 61 9.45 2.39 10.93
C THR A 61 8.62 3.40 11.68
N GLU A 62 7.61 3.97 11.01
CA GLU A 62 6.77 5.00 11.60
C GLU A 62 5.40 5.03 10.91
N ILE A 63 4.36 5.42 11.67
CA ILE A 63 3.05 5.80 11.15
C ILE A 63 2.76 7.23 11.63
N LYS A 64 2.56 8.15 10.69
CA LYS A 64 2.28 9.56 10.92
C LYS A 64 0.85 9.85 10.53
N GLU A 65 0.14 10.59 11.37
CA GLU A 65 -1.14 11.16 10.98
C GLU A 65 -0.87 12.39 10.09
N PHE A 66 -1.41 12.38 8.87
CA PHE A 66 -1.39 13.56 7.99
C PHE A 66 -2.66 14.40 8.21
N MET A 67 -3.79 13.72 8.41
CA MET A 67 -5.08 14.27 8.87
C MET A 67 -5.92 13.11 9.45
N PRO A 68 -7.08 13.37 10.09
CA PRO A 68 -7.83 12.32 10.82
C PRO A 68 -8.16 11.06 10.00
N THR A 69 -8.27 11.18 8.67
CA THR A 69 -8.61 10.11 7.74
C THR A 69 -7.43 9.64 6.88
N VAL A 70 -6.24 10.25 7.00
CA VAL A 70 -5.07 9.95 6.14
C VAL A 70 -3.82 9.78 6.98
N TYR A 71 -3.13 8.67 6.77
CA TYR A 71 -1.92 8.32 7.50
C TYR A 71 -0.81 7.96 6.52
N ASP A 72 0.40 8.42 6.81
CA ASP A 72 1.59 8.06 6.05
C ASP A 72 2.42 7.05 6.86
N ALA A 73 2.81 5.96 6.21
CA ALA A 73 3.65 4.92 6.76
C ALA A 73 5.04 5.00 6.14
N ASP A 74 6.06 5.25 6.95
CA ASP A 74 7.46 5.17 6.52
C ASP A 74 7.93 3.71 6.66
N ILE A 75 8.46 3.16 5.56
CA ILE A 75 8.72 1.73 5.42
C ILE A 75 10.10 1.51 4.83
N VAL A 76 10.84 0.57 5.41
CA VAL A 76 12.05 -0.02 4.82
C VAL A 76 11.68 -1.34 4.18
N LEU A 77 11.95 -1.50 2.89
CA LEU A 77 11.70 -2.70 2.10
C LEU A 77 13.02 -3.33 1.65
N MET A 78 13.06 -4.66 1.64
CA MET A 78 14.13 -5.45 1.01
C MET A 78 13.58 -6.10 -0.26
N ILE A 79 13.95 -5.58 -1.42
CA ILE A 79 13.45 -6.02 -2.73
C ILE A 79 14.63 -6.38 -3.61
N GLY A 80 14.67 -7.61 -4.11
CA GLY A 80 15.77 -8.06 -5.00
C GLY A 80 17.16 -7.96 -4.37
N GLY A 81 17.25 -7.98 -3.02
CA GLY A 81 18.52 -7.76 -2.29
C GLY A 81 18.84 -6.29 -2.00
N ASN A 82 18.11 -5.34 -2.58
CA ASN A 82 18.30 -3.92 -2.36
C ASN A 82 17.40 -3.40 -1.24
N ARG A 83 17.97 -2.54 -0.39
CA ARG A 83 17.23 -1.81 0.64
C ARG A 83 16.62 -0.55 0.03
N LYS A 84 15.30 -0.39 0.16
CA LYS A 84 14.54 0.79 -0.30
C LYS A 84 13.80 1.41 0.88
N LYS A 85 13.80 2.74 0.96
CA LYS A 85 12.97 3.49 1.91
C LYS A 85 11.84 4.12 1.12
N VAL A 86 10.60 3.88 1.54
CA VAL A 86 9.41 4.37 0.85
C VAL A 86 8.42 4.89 1.89
N THR A 87 7.53 5.77 1.44
CA THR A 87 6.37 6.20 2.22
C THR A 87 5.12 5.70 1.52
N ALA A 88 4.23 5.03 2.26
CA ALA A 88 2.93 4.59 1.77
C ALA A 88 1.84 5.38 2.47
N ARG A 89 0.92 5.96 1.69
CA ARG A 89 -0.25 6.65 2.19
C ARG A 89 -1.42 5.70 2.35
N LEU A 90 -2.09 5.77 3.48
CA LEU A 90 -3.34 5.08 3.78
C LEU A 90 -4.45 6.11 3.89
N VAL A 91 -5.60 5.83 3.29
CA VAL A 91 -6.78 6.69 3.33
C VAL A 91 -7.95 5.88 3.87
N CYS A 92 -8.65 6.44 4.85
CA CYS A 92 -9.86 5.89 5.46
C CYS A 92 -11.08 6.43 4.71
N GLU A 93 -11.81 5.57 4.03
CA GLU A 93 -12.92 5.94 3.14
C GLU A 93 -14.16 5.10 3.47
N THR A 94 -15.34 5.70 3.45
CA THR A 94 -16.62 4.95 3.46
C THR A 94 -17.05 4.56 2.06
N GLU A 95 -16.76 5.41 1.07
CA GLU A 95 -16.99 5.21 -0.36
C GLU A 95 -15.84 5.85 -1.16
N PRO A 96 -15.70 5.53 -2.46
CA PRO A 96 -14.77 6.23 -3.32
C PRO A 96 -14.92 7.76 -3.22
N TYR A 97 -13.80 8.44 -3.03
CA TYR A 97 -13.68 9.89 -2.87
C TYR A 97 -14.37 10.49 -1.63
N LYS A 98 -14.78 9.66 -0.65
CA LYS A 98 -15.39 10.10 0.61
C LYS A 98 -14.54 9.69 1.82
N PRO A 99 -13.50 10.46 2.18
CA PRO A 99 -12.73 10.21 3.39
C PRO A 99 -13.59 10.35 4.65
N SER A 100 -13.49 9.39 5.57
CA SER A 100 -14.23 9.41 6.85
C SER A 100 -13.50 8.58 7.90
N VAL A 101 -13.57 9.01 9.17
CA VAL A 101 -12.97 8.28 10.31
C VAL A 101 -13.69 6.97 10.62
N ASP A 102 -14.95 6.85 10.18
CA ASP A 102 -15.78 5.66 10.33
C ASP A 102 -15.64 4.69 9.14
N GLY A 103 -14.80 5.04 8.16
CA GLY A 103 -14.56 4.24 6.97
C GLY A 103 -13.58 3.07 7.18
N GLU A 104 -13.18 2.50 6.05
CA GLU A 104 -12.15 1.47 5.99
C GLU A 104 -10.86 2.06 5.43
N PHE A 105 -9.74 1.71 6.06
CA PHE A 105 -8.43 2.06 5.54
C PHE A 105 -8.07 1.21 4.32
N GLY A 106 -7.57 1.86 3.28
CA GLY A 106 -6.86 1.20 2.21
C GLY A 106 -5.59 1.94 1.83
N VAL A 107 -4.65 1.19 1.24
CA VAL A 107 -3.36 1.72 0.80
C VAL A 107 -3.52 2.43 -0.55
N ASN A 108 -2.91 3.60 -0.69
CA ASN A 108 -2.70 4.25 -1.97
C ASN A 108 -1.50 3.60 -2.68
N PRO A 109 -1.69 2.80 -3.73
CA PRO A 109 -0.58 2.07 -4.32
C PRO A 109 0.40 2.95 -5.09
N ILE A 110 -0.01 4.11 -5.59
CA ILE A 110 0.89 5.05 -6.28
C ILE A 110 1.94 5.57 -5.29
N SER A 111 1.53 5.94 -4.08
CA SER A 111 2.44 6.52 -3.07
C SER A 111 3.62 5.60 -2.75
N LEU A 112 3.34 4.31 -2.63
CA LEU A 112 4.34 3.26 -2.40
C LEU A 112 5.29 3.12 -3.60
N ILE A 113 4.73 3.09 -4.82
CA ILE A 113 5.47 2.73 -6.04
C ILE A 113 6.33 3.88 -6.56
N LYS A 114 5.90 5.13 -6.38
CA LYS A 114 6.67 6.32 -6.79
C LYS A 114 8.10 6.33 -6.22
N ASN A 115 8.30 5.73 -5.04
CA ASN A 115 9.57 5.72 -4.32
C ASN A 115 10.34 4.39 -4.42
N LEU A 116 9.81 3.39 -5.13
CA LEU A 116 10.48 2.09 -5.29
C LEU A 116 11.62 2.14 -6.30
N TYR A 117 11.54 3.03 -7.29
CA TYR A 117 12.44 3.09 -8.44
C TYR A 117 13.33 4.32 -8.36
#